data_AF-A0A663MQS1-F1
#
_entry.id   AF-A0A663MQS1-F1
#
_cell.length_a   1.000
_cell.length_b   1.000
_cell.length_c   1.000
_cell.angle_alpha   90.00
_cell.angle_beta   90.00
_cell.angle_gamma   90.00
#
_symmetry.space_group_name_H-M   'P 1'
#
loop_
_entity.id
_entity.type
_entity.pdbx_description
1 polymer ?
#
loop_
_entity_poly.entity_id
_entity_poly.type
_entity_poly.pdbx_seq_one_letter_code
_entity_poly.pdbx_strand_id
1 'polypeptide(L)'
;RFPLVGPWWRVNVKAKKTGLKYFVQGYPSYFLRTDIEENNRQVFSLFLKECDVPEDFKDKFFTWLPKESMLSFRNLEEKLKQFQVSYIKTGKKQRGTRQNSEVQKVKSSEAFAGKAVWVALTFPMLLECLPILLPRHFCSLLDMILTKLDEILKNEPWKLGFSRITYRELNLSYCEATWAAFCQCKQLLRKIPDLQKNALILYDQLKKHCREMGHTYEDQDELARLVSKDMSIENVWQSLEFLKDQKVVIREKKRVFLPHLYKSEKDIAMYVGGLLSDCSWKLDVDVRKILNAFETPREMVDNKMNVTQACEMEHLKKNNPDSHNCENHFPENKVGSTSGTQSKAEVDLDQVTAMEKICSNPVTIISGKGGCGKSTIVSCLFRHLKQIEKEVEAASKDFEEDLDASEEWNTFDHHWESENMYTKKLVNVLFTAPTGRAASLLSEKTKLPAYTLHQSSFVVSCCLVIIRIPARRD
;
A
#
# COMPACT_ATOMS: atom_id res chain seq x y z
N ARG A 1 3.93 3.94 21.76
CA ARG A 1 4.20 3.07 22.92
C ARG A 1 5.70 2.77 22.95
N PHE A 2 6.28 2.51 24.11
CA PHE A 2 7.67 2.07 24.23
C PHE A 2 7.75 0.54 24.03
N PRO A 3 8.66 0.01 23.20
CA PRO A 3 8.81 -1.45 23.01
C PRO A 3 9.39 -2.18 24.22
N LEU A 4 10.22 -1.51 25.03
CA LEU A 4 10.77 -2.05 26.27
C LEU A 4 10.30 -1.20 27.45
N VAL A 5 9.79 -1.86 28.50
CA VAL A 5 9.11 -1.23 29.66
C VAL A 5 9.50 -1.81 31.03
N GLY A 6 10.15 -2.98 31.09
CA GLY A 6 10.56 -3.61 32.35
C GLY A 6 11.51 -2.75 33.21
N PRO A 7 11.46 -2.84 34.56
CA PRO A 7 12.17 -1.94 35.49
C PRO A 7 13.71 -2.04 35.48
N TRP A 8 14.28 -2.97 34.72
CA TRP A 8 15.73 -3.04 34.45
C TRP A 8 16.19 -2.13 33.31
N TRP A 9 15.28 -1.46 32.58
CA TRP A 9 15.64 -0.51 31.54
C TRP A 9 15.76 0.92 32.07
N ARG A 10 16.89 1.57 31.80
CA ARG A 10 17.03 3.03 31.83
C ARG A 10 16.70 3.56 30.44
N VAL A 11 15.69 4.41 30.34
CA VAL A 11 15.17 4.94 29.06
C VAL A 11 15.54 6.41 28.92
N ASN A 12 16.19 6.78 27.81
CA ASN A 12 16.46 8.17 27.46
C ASN A 12 15.53 8.59 26.32
N VAL A 13 14.85 9.73 26.45
CA VAL A 13 13.90 10.22 25.44
C VAL A 13 13.83 11.74 25.47
N LYS A 14 13.69 12.38 24.30
CA LYS A 14 13.44 13.82 24.23
C LYS A 14 11.97 14.10 24.57
N ALA A 15 11.73 15.13 25.37
CA ALA A 15 10.37 15.57 25.71
C ALA A 15 10.25 17.09 25.59
N LYS A 16 9.15 17.56 24.98
CA LYS A 16 8.76 18.96 24.96
C LYS A 16 7.76 19.21 26.08
N LYS A 17 8.02 20.20 26.93
CA LYS A 17 7.05 20.70 27.89
C LYS A 17 6.02 21.59 27.17
N THR A 18 4.74 21.33 27.39
CA THR A 18 3.62 22.12 26.88
C THR A 18 2.67 22.36 28.05
N GLY A 19 2.71 23.56 28.63
CA GLY A 19 2.05 23.86 29.90
C GLY A 19 2.61 22.99 31.03
N LEU A 20 1.72 22.29 31.74
CA LEU A 20 2.09 21.37 32.83
C LEU A 20 2.43 19.95 32.37
N LYS A 21 2.26 19.61 31.08
CA LYS A 21 2.45 18.25 30.56
C LYS A 21 3.72 18.14 29.72
N TYR A 22 4.39 16.99 29.80
CA TYR A 22 5.52 16.63 28.94
C TYR A 22 5.05 15.71 27.81
N PHE A 23 5.40 16.04 26.59
CA PHE A 23 5.10 15.27 25.38
C PHE A 23 6.39 14.72 24.80
N VAL A 24 6.48 13.40 24.66
CA VAL A 24 7.61 12.71 24.02
C VAL A 24 7.76 13.17 22.56
N GLN A 25 9.01 13.45 22.16
CA GLN A 25 9.38 13.77 20.79
C GLN A 25 10.38 12.72 20.26
N GLY A 26 10.04 12.08 19.14
CA GLY A 26 10.84 11.01 18.57
C GLY A 26 10.71 9.68 19.34
N TYR A 27 11.77 8.90 19.31
CA TYR A 27 11.83 7.55 19.86
C TYR A 27 12.90 7.46 20.98
N PRO A 28 12.77 6.50 21.92
CA PRO A 28 13.72 6.35 23.02
C PRO A 28 15.02 5.63 22.62
N SER A 29 16.09 5.88 23.38
CA SER A 29 17.26 5.00 23.52
C SER A 29 17.14 4.17 24.79
N TYR A 30 17.61 2.92 24.75
CA TYR A 30 17.57 1.99 25.88
C TYR A 30 18.96 1.63 26.38
N PHE A 31 19.10 1.60 27.71
CA PHE A 31 20.30 1.17 28.41
C PHE A 31 19.90 0.17 29.50
N LEU A 32 20.59 -0.97 29.59
CA LEU A 32 20.39 -1.92 30.67
C LEU A 32 20.95 -1.35 31.97
N ARG A 33 20.19 -1.44 33.08
CA ARG A 33 20.70 -1.10 34.41
C ARG A 33 21.72 -2.17 34.85
N THR A 34 22.98 -1.75 34.94
CA THR A 34 24.07 -2.52 35.54
C THR A 34 23.88 -2.67 37.04
N ASP A 35 23.54 -1.55 37.70
CA ASP A 35 23.59 -1.40 39.14
C ASP A 35 22.14 -1.24 39.66
N ILE A 36 21.64 -2.29 40.29
CA ILE A 36 20.27 -2.39 40.81
C ILE A 36 20.38 -2.75 42.29
N GLU A 37 20.67 -1.73 43.10
CA GLU A 37 20.84 -1.89 44.55
C GLU A 37 19.46 -2.00 45.22
N GLU A 38 18.63 -0.97 45.08
CA GLU A 38 17.25 -0.97 45.53
C GLU A 38 16.41 -2.04 44.81
N ASN A 39 15.62 -2.80 45.60
CA ASN A 39 14.65 -3.77 45.12
C ASN A 39 15.21 -4.83 44.14
N ASN A 40 16.52 -5.16 44.27
CA ASN A 40 17.25 -6.09 43.41
C ASN A 40 16.45 -7.39 43.13
N ARG A 41 16.08 -8.13 44.19
CA ARG A 41 15.37 -9.41 44.10
C ARG A 41 14.00 -9.28 43.41
N GLN A 42 13.28 -8.20 43.68
CA GLN A 42 11.97 -7.92 43.08
C GLN A 42 12.12 -7.65 41.57
N VAL A 43 13.11 -6.85 41.16
CA VAL A 43 13.39 -6.57 39.74
C VAL A 43 13.80 -7.85 39.00
N PHE A 44 14.65 -8.70 39.59
CA PHE A 44 15.01 -9.98 38.99
C PHE A 44 13.85 -11.00 38.98
N SER A 45 12.95 -10.98 39.97
CA SER A 45 11.74 -11.83 39.96
C SER A 45 10.75 -11.41 38.84
N LEU A 46 10.61 -10.11 38.60
CA LEU A 46 9.86 -9.57 37.46
C LEU A 46 10.51 -9.91 36.12
N PHE A 47 11.85 -9.82 36.01
CA PHE A 47 12.57 -10.23 34.80
C PHE A 47 12.38 -11.71 34.49
N LEU A 48 12.54 -12.58 35.48
CA LEU A 48 12.31 -14.02 35.32
C LEU A 48 10.82 -14.31 34.98
N LYS A 49 9.88 -13.48 35.41
CA LYS A 49 8.46 -13.56 35.02
C LYS A 49 8.23 -13.18 33.55
N GLU A 50 8.83 -12.10 33.04
CA GLU A 50 8.79 -11.76 31.60
C GLU A 50 9.62 -12.72 30.72
N CYS A 51 10.40 -13.62 31.34
CA CYS A 51 11.13 -14.71 30.68
C CYS A 51 10.41 -16.07 30.77
N ASP A 52 9.10 -16.07 31.09
CA ASP A 52 8.24 -17.26 31.22
C ASP A 52 8.78 -18.35 32.18
N VAL A 53 9.56 -17.95 33.19
CA VAL A 53 10.09 -18.86 34.22
C VAL A 53 9.01 -19.14 35.27
N PRO A 54 8.65 -20.42 35.52
CA PRO A 54 7.58 -20.78 36.46
C PRO A 54 7.81 -20.22 37.88
N GLU A 55 6.73 -19.76 38.53
CA GLU A 55 6.76 -19.20 39.90
C GLU A 55 7.41 -20.21 40.88
N ASP A 56 6.99 -21.47 40.84
CA ASP A 56 7.58 -22.63 41.52
C ASP A 56 9.12 -22.72 41.49
N PHE A 57 9.74 -22.31 40.38
CA PHE A 57 11.19 -22.34 40.21
C PHE A 57 11.84 -21.08 40.75
N LYS A 58 11.21 -19.91 40.55
CA LYS A 58 11.66 -18.62 41.07
C LYS A 58 11.66 -18.61 42.60
N ASP A 59 10.61 -19.10 43.25
CA ASP A 59 10.53 -19.13 44.71
C ASP A 59 11.63 -20.01 45.33
N LYS A 60 11.87 -21.19 44.73
CA LYS A 60 12.97 -22.09 45.14
C LYS A 60 14.35 -21.46 44.89
N PHE A 61 14.53 -20.75 43.77
CA PHE A 61 15.76 -20.01 43.45
C PHE A 61 16.03 -18.87 44.44
N PHE A 62 15.05 -18.01 44.73
CA PHE A 62 15.20 -16.90 45.67
C PHE A 62 15.32 -17.36 47.13
N THR A 63 14.80 -18.53 47.47
CA THR A 63 15.01 -19.18 48.78
C THR A 63 16.42 -19.77 48.91
N TRP A 64 16.98 -20.32 47.84
CA TRP A 64 18.36 -20.84 47.81
C TRP A 64 19.42 -19.73 47.79
N LEU A 65 19.15 -18.62 47.11
CA LEU A 65 20.07 -17.48 47.00
C LEU A 65 20.28 -16.81 48.37
N PRO A 66 21.52 -16.60 48.85
CA PRO A 66 21.79 -15.88 50.11
C PRO A 66 21.23 -14.45 50.09
N LYS A 67 20.76 -13.92 51.23
CA LYS A 67 20.07 -12.62 51.28
C LYS A 67 20.95 -11.47 50.82
N GLU A 68 22.24 -11.57 51.10
CA GLU A 68 23.32 -10.64 50.82
C GLU A 68 23.84 -10.75 49.38
N SER A 69 23.46 -11.79 48.63
CA SER A 69 23.90 -11.99 47.25
C SER A 69 23.16 -11.07 46.28
N MET A 70 23.84 -10.03 45.81
CA MET A 70 23.34 -9.15 44.75
C MET A 70 23.35 -9.85 43.39
N LEU A 71 22.20 -9.83 42.70
CA LEU A 71 22.11 -10.26 41.31
C LEU A 71 22.46 -9.10 40.38
N SER A 72 23.11 -9.42 39.26
CA SER A 72 23.30 -8.54 38.11
C SER A 72 23.07 -9.35 36.84
N PHE A 73 22.71 -8.71 35.73
CA PHE A 73 22.48 -9.42 34.47
C PHE A 73 23.73 -10.15 33.94
N ARG A 74 24.93 -9.81 34.44
CA ARG A 74 26.18 -10.53 34.17
C ARG A 74 26.34 -11.81 35.00
N ASN A 75 25.89 -11.82 36.27
CA ASN A 75 26.03 -12.98 37.15
C ASN A 75 24.79 -13.88 37.21
N LEU A 76 23.63 -13.41 36.74
CA LEU A 76 22.34 -14.11 36.82
C LEU A 76 22.40 -15.50 36.15
N GLU A 77 22.95 -15.59 34.94
CA GLU A 77 23.04 -16.86 34.21
C GLU A 77 23.94 -17.88 34.95
N GLU A 78 25.01 -17.41 35.59
CA GLU A 78 25.87 -18.25 36.43
C GLU A 78 25.17 -18.68 37.73
N LYS A 79 24.45 -17.76 38.39
CA LYS A 79 23.68 -18.07 39.61
C LYS A 79 22.55 -19.07 39.34
N LEU A 80 21.89 -18.98 38.19
CA LEU A 80 20.91 -19.97 37.73
C LEU A 80 21.57 -21.33 37.43
N LYS A 81 22.76 -21.37 36.81
CA LYS A 81 23.55 -22.60 36.63
C LYS A 81 23.95 -23.22 37.98
N GLN A 82 24.43 -22.41 38.92
CA GLN A 82 24.81 -22.85 40.28
C GLN A 82 23.59 -23.43 41.03
N PHE A 83 22.42 -22.80 40.92
CA PHE A 83 21.16 -23.31 41.51
C PHE A 83 20.71 -24.63 40.86
N GLN A 84 20.77 -24.76 39.54
CA GLN A 84 20.43 -26.02 38.86
C GLN A 84 21.32 -27.17 39.36
N VAL A 85 22.63 -26.93 39.50
CA VAL A 85 23.59 -27.93 40.00
C VAL A 85 23.39 -28.26 41.48
N SER A 86 23.00 -27.30 42.33
CA SER A 86 22.68 -27.59 43.74
C SER A 86 21.36 -28.38 43.85
N TYR A 87 20.31 -27.96 43.16
CA TYR A 87 18.99 -28.61 43.17
C TYR A 87 19.04 -30.08 42.72
N ILE A 88 19.86 -30.39 41.71
CA ILE A 88 20.11 -31.77 41.23
C ILE A 88 20.84 -32.63 42.30
N LYS A 89 21.67 -32.04 43.17
CA LYS A 89 22.40 -32.77 44.22
C LYS A 89 21.53 -33.06 45.44
N THR A 90 20.59 -32.19 45.80
CA THR A 90 19.73 -32.36 46.99
C THR A 90 18.43 -33.12 46.71
N GLY A 91 18.06 -33.31 45.44
CA GLY A 91 16.75 -33.85 45.02
C GLY A 91 16.77 -35.27 44.44
N LYS A 92 15.90 -36.14 44.96
CA LYS A 92 15.67 -37.55 44.56
C LYS A 92 15.66 -37.79 43.04
N LYS A 93 16.20 -38.95 42.62
CA LYS A 93 16.00 -39.53 41.27
C LYS A 93 14.51 -39.82 40.99
N GLN A 94 13.74 -38.84 40.50
CA GLN A 94 12.48 -39.14 39.81
C GLN A 94 12.78 -39.63 38.38
N ARG A 95 12.38 -40.87 38.07
CA ARG A 95 12.35 -41.38 36.70
C ARG A 95 11.30 -40.58 35.92
N GLY A 96 11.74 -39.81 34.92
CA GLY A 96 10.84 -39.14 33.97
C GLY A 96 11.46 -37.89 33.32
N THR A 97 11.86 -36.92 34.14
CA THR A 97 12.10 -35.52 33.69
C THR A 97 13.52 -35.23 33.20
N ARG A 98 14.09 -36.09 32.33
CA ARG A 98 15.36 -35.81 31.64
C ARG A 98 15.28 -34.61 30.67
N GLN A 99 14.08 -34.15 30.33
CA GLN A 99 13.82 -32.99 29.48
C GLN A 99 13.79 -31.64 30.24
N ASN A 100 13.52 -31.61 31.55
CA ASN A 100 13.25 -30.34 32.25
C ASN A 100 14.50 -29.48 32.52
N SER A 101 15.70 -30.08 32.56
CA SER A 101 16.94 -29.38 32.93
C SER A 101 17.51 -28.46 31.85
N GLU A 102 17.26 -28.76 30.58
CA GLU A 102 17.77 -27.97 29.45
C GLU A 102 16.76 -26.93 29.00
N VAL A 103 15.46 -27.31 28.94
CA VAL A 103 14.32 -26.46 28.59
C VAL A 103 14.26 -25.16 29.42
N GLN A 104 14.71 -25.16 30.67
CA GLN A 104 14.65 -23.96 31.53
C GLN A 104 15.70 -22.88 31.20
N LYS A 105 16.87 -23.23 30.65
CA LYS A 105 17.80 -22.22 30.11
C LYS A 105 17.29 -21.66 28.78
N VAL A 106 16.78 -22.56 27.96
CA VAL A 106 16.26 -22.29 26.62
C VAL A 106 15.13 -21.26 26.71
N LYS A 107 14.10 -21.46 27.53
CA LYS A 107 12.99 -20.49 27.69
C LYS A 107 13.42 -19.06 28.02
N SER A 108 14.36 -18.87 28.95
CA SER A 108 14.86 -17.54 29.31
C SER A 108 15.72 -16.85 28.24
N SER A 109 16.09 -17.56 27.17
CA SER A 109 16.76 -17.01 25.98
C SER A 109 15.87 -17.00 24.73
N GLU A 110 14.77 -17.74 24.72
CA GLU A 110 13.71 -17.64 23.70
C GLU A 110 12.81 -16.42 23.90
N ALA A 111 12.47 -16.10 25.16
CA ALA A 111 11.59 -15.00 25.52
C ALA A 111 12.18 -13.63 25.13
N PHE A 112 11.34 -12.74 24.59
CA PHE A 112 11.77 -11.43 24.06
C PHE A 112 12.47 -10.54 25.10
N ALA A 113 12.03 -10.57 26.36
CA ALA A 113 12.67 -9.82 27.45
C ALA A 113 14.12 -10.31 27.70
N GLY A 114 14.33 -11.63 27.71
CA GLY A 114 15.64 -12.26 27.86
C GLY A 114 16.57 -11.96 26.68
N LYS A 115 16.06 -12.08 25.44
CA LYS A 115 16.76 -11.66 24.22
C LYS A 115 17.21 -10.21 24.31
N ALA A 116 16.29 -9.27 24.56
CA ALA A 116 16.59 -7.85 24.62
C ALA A 116 17.69 -7.53 25.67
N VAL A 117 17.65 -8.17 26.84
CA VAL A 117 18.69 -8.06 27.88
C VAL A 117 20.03 -8.63 27.41
N TRP A 118 20.05 -9.79 26.75
CA TRP A 118 21.28 -10.36 26.17
C TRP A 118 21.89 -9.43 25.11
N VAL A 119 21.07 -8.90 24.18
CA VAL A 119 21.55 -7.92 23.19
C VAL A 119 22.08 -6.65 23.88
N ALA A 120 21.48 -6.21 24.98
CA ALA A 120 21.97 -5.05 25.72
C ALA A 120 23.31 -5.29 26.46
N LEU A 121 23.60 -6.53 26.86
CA LEU A 121 24.89 -6.92 27.43
C LEU A 121 25.99 -7.02 26.36
N THR A 122 25.68 -7.61 25.21
CA THR A 122 26.67 -7.93 24.16
C THR A 122 26.86 -6.80 23.14
N PHE A 123 25.78 -6.10 22.79
CA PHE A 123 25.72 -5.11 21.71
C PHE A 123 24.97 -3.83 22.13
N PRO A 124 25.42 -3.11 23.18
CA PRO A 124 24.66 -1.99 23.77
C PRO A 124 24.33 -0.86 22.77
N MET A 125 25.17 -0.64 21.75
CA MET A 125 24.89 0.35 20.69
C MET A 125 23.60 0.06 19.91
N LEU A 126 23.18 -1.22 19.81
CA LEU A 126 21.94 -1.58 19.13
C LEU A 126 20.72 -1.05 19.90
N LEU A 127 20.71 -1.19 21.23
CA LEU A 127 19.62 -0.72 22.10
C LEU A 127 19.60 0.82 22.22
N GLU A 128 20.76 1.46 22.13
CA GLU A 128 20.86 2.93 22.11
C GLU A 128 20.35 3.52 20.78
N CYS A 129 20.73 2.94 19.63
CA CYS A 129 20.55 3.57 18.32
C CYS A 129 19.39 2.99 17.48
N LEU A 130 19.19 1.66 17.43
CA LEU A 130 18.17 1.07 16.53
C LEU A 130 16.73 1.53 16.80
N PRO A 131 16.25 1.75 18.04
CA PRO A 131 14.89 2.23 18.24
C PRO A 131 14.68 3.67 17.76
N ILE A 132 15.74 4.46 17.56
CA ILE A 132 15.69 5.79 16.93
C ILE A 132 15.81 5.68 15.41
N LEU A 133 16.75 4.90 14.91
CA LEU A 133 17.03 4.77 13.47
C LEU A 133 15.94 4.00 12.72
N LEU A 134 15.52 2.85 13.26
CA LEU A 134 14.68 1.86 12.59
C LEU A 134 13.48 1.45 13.49
N PRO A 135 12.69 2.42 14.00
CA PRO A 135 11.69 2.20 15.07
C PRO A 135 10.62 1.15 14.75
N ARG A 136 10.27 0.98 13.47
CA ARG A 136 9.28 -0.01 13.01
C ARG A 136 9.82 -1.44 12.95
N HIS A 137 11.14 -1.58 12.85
CA HIS A 137 11.83 -2.86 12.70
C HIS A 137 12.58 -3.26 13.97
N PHE A 138 12.74 -2.36 14.94
CA PHE A 138 13.52 -2.58 16.16
C PHE A 138 13.27 -3.94 16.83
N CYS A 139 12.01 -4.32 17.07
CA CYS A 139 11.72 -5.59 17.72
C CYS A 139 12.10 -6.81 16.86
N SER A 140 11.82 -6.80 15.55
CA SER A 140 12.20 -7.91 14.66
C SER A 140 13.71 -7.98 14.40
N LEU A 141 14.43 -6.86 14.48
CA LEU A 141 15.89 -6.84 14.39
C LEU A 141 16.57 -7.49 15.60
N LEU A 142 15.91 -7.58 16.76
CA LEU A 142 16.40 -8.31 17.93
C LEU A 142 16.38 -9.84 17.75
N ASP A 143 15.68 -10.35 16.73
CA ASP A 143 15.63 -11.78 16.35
C ASP A 143 16.52 -12.11 15.12
N MET A 144 17.34 -11.16 14.63
CA MET A 144 18.09 -11.28 13.36
C MET A 144 19.63 -11.26 13.53
N ILE A 145 20.38 -10.96 12.45
CA ILE A 145 21.85 -11.01 12.38
C ILE A 145 22.50 -9.82 13.12
N LEU A 146 22.40 -9.86 14.45
CA LEU A 146 22.80 -8.78 15.36
C LEU A 146 24.29 -8.42 15.26
N THR A 147 25.17 -9.40 15.06
CA THR A 147 26.62 -9.19 14.89
C THR A 147 26.93 -8.26 13.73
N LYS A 148 26.34 -8.51 12.55
CA LYS A 148 26.52 -7.69 11.35
C LYS A 148 25.87 -6.32 11.48
N LEU A 149 24.76 -6.21 12.20
CA LEU A 149 24.10 -4.92 12.45
C LEU A 149 24.89 -4.04 13.43
N ASP A 150 25.51 -4.64 14.45
CA ASP A 150 26.44 -3.98 15.37
C ASP A 150 27.74 -3.57 14.67
N GLU A 151 28.28 -4.41 13.80
CA GLU A 151 29.41 -4.06 12.91
C GLU A 151 29.10 -2.84 12.03
N ILE A 152 27.93 -2.82 11.37
CA ILE A 152 27.47 -1.67 10.58
C ILE A 152 27.32 -0.42 11.46
N LEU A 153 26.72 -0.50 12.66
CA LEU A 153 26.66 0.65 13.58
C LEU A 153 28.02 1.11 14.10
N LYS A 154 29.00 0.20 14.22
CA LYS A 154 30.34 0.52 14.66
C LYS A 154 31.17 1.20 13.59
N ASN A 155 31.08 0.74 12.34
CA ASN A 155 32.01 1.08 11.26
C ASN A 155 31.39 1.97 10.17
N GLU A 156 30.21 1.62 9.67
CA GLU A 156 29.59 2.25 8.48
C GLU A 156 28.09 2.58 8.67
N PRO A 157 27.70 3.32 9.73
CA PRO A 157 26.29 3.46 10.11
C PRO A 157 25.42 4.15 9.06
N TRP A 158 26.03 4.91 8.14
CA TRP A 158 25.38 5.56 7.01
C TRP A 158 24.67 4.56 6.08
N LYS A 159 25.11 3.30 6.01
CA LYS A 159 24.49 2.26 5.16
C LYS A 159 23.01 2.06 5.46
N LEU A 160 22.62 2.18 6.73
CA LEU A 160 21.23 2.02 7.17
C LEU A 160 20.30 3.13 6.65
N GLY A 161 20.83 4.25 6.15
CA GLY A 161 20.05 5.34 5.57
C GLY A 161 19.67 5.15 4.10
N PHE A 162 20.08 4.03 3.48
CA PHE A 162 19.83 3.73 2.07
C PHE A 162 19.20 2.34 1.94
N SER A 163 17.88 2.27 1.78
CA SER A 163 17.10 1.02 1.72
C SER A 163 17.68 -0.03 0.74
N ARG A 164 18.21 0.40 -0.41
CA ARG A 164 18.84 -0.54 -1.38
C ARG A 164 20.14 -1.16 -0.86
N ILE A 165 20.90 -0.44 -0.01
CA ILE A 165 22.10 -0.95 0.65
C ILE A 165 21.70 -1.84 1.85
N THR A 166 20.77 -1.39 2.68
CA THR A 166 20.22 -2.20 3.79
C THR A 166 19.65 -3.53 3.29
N TYR A 167 18.93 -3.53 2.17
CA TYR A 167 18.45 -4.74 1.52
C TYR A 167 19.60 -5.61 0.99
N ARG A 168 20.57 -5.03 0.26
CA ARG A 168 21.75 -5.76 -0.28
C ARG A 168 22.59 -6.43 0.81
N GLU A 169 22.75 -5.80 1.97
CA GLU A 169 23.70 -6.24 2.99
C GLU A 169 23.04 -7.01 4.15
N LEU A 170 21.75 -6.81 4.43
CA LEU A 170 21.02 -7.45 5.53
C LEU A 170 19.75 -8.22 5.11
N ASN A 171 19.41 -8.24 3.81
CA ASN A 171 18.15 -8.78 3.27
C ASN A 171 16.88 -8.16 3.90
N LEU A 172 16.97 -6.90 4.31
CA LEU A 172 15.90 -6.17 5.00
C LEU A 172 15.12 -5.26 4.05
N SER A 173 13.97 -5.73 3.58
CA SER A 173 13.03 -4.93 2.79
C SER A 173 12.47 -3.74 3.58
N TYR A 174 12.27 -2.60 2.90
CA TYR A 174 11.68 -1.36 3.46
C TYR A 174 12.39 -0.78 4.70
N CYS A 175 13.63 -1.22 4.97
CA CYS A 175 14.38 -0.85 6.17
C CYS A 175 15.33 0.32 5.87
N GLU A 176 14.98 1.52 6.32
CA GLU A 176 15.74 2.74 6.07
C GLU A 176 15.63 3.73 7.24
N ALA A 177 16.76 4.29 7.66
CA ALA A 177 16.84 5.34 8.67
C ALA A 177 16.86 6.72 8.00
N THR A 178 16.00 7.65 8.46
CA THR A 178 15.96 9.01 7.89
C THR A 178 17.13 9.86 8.37
N TRP A 179 17.46 10.92 7.62
CA TRP A 179 18.47 11.90 8.06
C TRP A 179 18.13 12.49 9.44
N ALA A 180 16.85 12.78 9.68
CA ALA A 180 16.34 13.24 10.97
C ALA A 180 16.53 12.23 12.12
N ALA A 181 16.70 10.93 11.86
CA ALA A 181 17.04 9.93 12.86
C ALA A 181 18.55 9.94 13.18
N PHE A 182 19.42 10.01 12.17
CA PHE A 182 20.88 10.17 12.38
C PHE A 182 21.20 11.45 13.18
N CYS A 183 20.51 12.56 12.91
CA CYS A 183 20.62 13.82 13.66
C CYS A 183 20.19 13.73 15.13
N GLN A 184 19.49 12.67 15.54
CA GLN A 184 19.20 12.39 16.95
C GLN A 184 20.34 11.58 17.61
N CYS A 185 20.92 10.61 16.90
CA CYS A 185 22.05 9.80 17.34
C CYS A 185 23.42 10.52 17.18
N LYS A 186 23.65 11.59 17.94
CA LYS A 186 24.85 12.45 17.82
C LYS A 186 26.20 11.71 17.77
N GLN A 187 26.39 10.65 18.56
CA GLN A 187 27.64 9.88 18.57
C GLN A 187 27.83 9.06 17.28
N LEU A 188 26.73 8.61 16.68
CA LEU A 188 26.73 7.86 15.43
C LEU A 188 26.97 8.79 14.23
N LEU A 189 26.33 9.97 14.22
CA LEU A 189 26.51 10.99 13.19
C LEU A 189 27.97 11.44 13.06
N ARG A 190 28.70 11.50 14.18
CA ARG A 190 30.15 11.81 14.22
C ARG A 190 31.04 10.77 13.51
N LYS A 191 30.58 9.52 13.38
CA LYS A 191 31.32 8.45 12.67
C LYS A 191 31.12 8.46 11.16
N ILE A 192 30.08 9.12 10.66
CA ILE A 192 29.78 9.14 9.22
C ILE A 192 30.71 10.16 8.54
N PRO A 193 31.50 9.80 7.50
CA PRO A 193 32.32 10.77 6.78
C PRO A 193 31.44 11.74 5.97
N ASP A 194 31.95 12.94 5.69
CA ASP A 194 31.09 14.05 5.20
C ASP A 194 30.48 13.79 3.82
N LEU A 195 31.16 13.07 2.92
CA LEU A 195 30.57 12.61 1.65
C LEU A 195 29.29 11.79 1.88
N GLN A 196 29.29 10.87 2.84
CA GLN A 196 28.12 10.06 3.17
C GLN A 196 27.07 10.86 3.93
N LYS A 197 27.43 11.87 4.74
CA LYS A 197 26.46 12.82 5.30
C LYS A 197 25.72 13.58 4.19
N ASN A 198 26.48 14.13 3.24
CA ASN A 198 25.95 14.88 2.10
C ASN A 198 25.06 13.98 1.23
N ALA A 199 25.49 12.76 0.93
CA ALA A 199 24.68 11.78 0.21
C ALA A 199 23.37 11.41 0.93
N LEU A 200 23.38 11.31 2.26
CA LEU A 200 22.17 11.06 3.06
C LEU A 200 21.20 12.24 2.99
N ILE A 201 21.68 13.48 3.15
CA ILE A 201 20.86 14.70 3.04
C ILE A 201 20.23 14.80 1.65
N LEU A 202 21.04 14.65 0.61
CA LEU A 202 20.64 14.74 -0.79
C LEU A 202 19.57 13.71 -1.17
N TYR A 203 19.75 12.47 -0.71
CA TYR A 203 18.79 11.38 -0.88
C TYR A 203 17.50 11.60 -0.07
N ASP A 204 17.58 12.20 1.12
CA ASP A 204 16.38 12.56 1.91
C ASP A 204 15.55 13.64 1.21
N GLN A 205 16.19 14.68 0.65
CA GLN A 205 15.50 15.70 -0.16
C GLN A 205 14.89 15.12 -1.44
N LEU A 206 15.62 14.26 -2.17
CA LEU A 206 15.09 13.59 -3.38
C LEU A 206 13.82 12.78 -3.06
N LYS A 207 13.87 11.90 -2.05
CA LYS A 207 12.68 11.15 -1.58
C LYS A 207 11.54 12.07 -1.17
N LYS A 208 11.86 13.14 -0.44
CA LYS A 208 10.87 14.11 0.05
C LYS A 208 10.18 14.82 -1.12
N HIS A 209 10.94 15.35 -2.07
CA HIS A 209 10.39 16.10 -3.21
C HIS A 209 9.55 15.20 -4.12
N CYS A 210 10.04 14.01 -4.48
CA CYS A 210 9.26 12.99 -5.18
C CYS A 210 7.93 12.65 -4.47
N ARG A 211 7.94 12.53 -3.13
CA ARG A 211 6.77 12.16 -2.33
C ARG A 211 5.77 13.29 -2.10
N GLU A 212 6.24 14.52 -1.89
CA GLU A 212 5.40 15.67 -1.54
C GLU A 212 4.83 16.37 -2.79
N MET A 213 5.59 16.39 -3.89
CA MET A 213 5.19 17.04 -5.15
C MET A 213 4.73 16.06 -6.24
N GLY A 214 5.03 14.76 -6.09
CA GLY A 214 4.62 13.71 -7.04
C GLY A 214 5.57 13.48 -8.23
N HIS A 215 6.81 13.96 -8.17
CA HIS A 215 7.78 13.82 -9.26
C HIS A 215 8.41 12.41 -9.34
N THR A 216 8.51 11.84 -10.55
CA THR A 216 9.20 10.57 -10.85
C THR A 216 10.72 10.67 -10.69
N TYR A 217 11.28 11.83 -11.03
CA TYR A 217 12.70 12.19 -10.97
C TYR A 217 12.85 13.65 -10.55
N GLU A 218 14.05 14.05 -10.15
CA GLU A 218 14.42 15.46 -10.03
C GLU A 218 15.51 15.83 -11.05
N ASP A 219 15.59 17.09 -11.50
CA ASP A 219 16.76 17.55 -12.24
C ASP A 219 17.94 17.78 -11.29
N GLN A 220 19.12 17.31 -11.67
CA GLN A 220 20.33 17.41 -10.87
C GLN A 220 20.64 18.86 -10.42
N ASP A 221 20.30 19.87 -11.24
CA ASP A 221 20.61 21.28 -10.98
C ASP A 221 19.60 21.89 -9.99
N GLU A 222 18.33 21.44 -10.02
CA GLU A 222 17.32 21.84 -9.03
C GLU A 222 17.54 21.13 -7.70
N LEU A 223 17.88 19.84 -7.73
CA LEU A 223 18.26 19.09 -6.54
C LEU A 223 19.47 19.74 -5.82
N ALA A 224 20.43 20.29 -6.58
CA ALA A 224 21.53 21.08 -6.01
C ALA A 224 21.06 22.38 -5.34
N ARG A 225 20.04 23.07 -5.88
CA ARG A 225 19.43 24.24 -5.23
C ARG A 225 18.73 23.86 -3.93
N LEU A 226 18.02 22.73 -3.90
CA LEU A 226 17.31 22.24 -2.71
C LEU A 226 18.23 21.98 -1.50
N VAL A 227 19.48 21.55 -1.73
CA VAL A 227 20.49 21.32 -0.66
C VAL A 227 21.52 22.45 -0.51
N SER A 228 21.37 23.57 -1.21
CA SER A 228 22.33 24.70 -1.21
C SER A 228 22.61 25.32 0.16
N LYS A 229 21.77 25.05 1.16
CA LYS A 229 21.94 25.47 2.57
C LYS A 229 22.71 24.45 3.42
N ASP A 230 22.81 23.21 2.95
CA ASP A 230 23.41 22.08 3.66
C ASP A 230 24.82 21.75 3.14
N MET A 231 25.11 22.00 1.85
CA MET A 231 26.39 21.66 1.21
C MET A 231 26.71 22.55 -0.03
N SER A 232 27.98 22.59 -0.43
CA SER A 232 28.42 23.22 -1.68
C SER A 232 28.08 22.39 -2.92
N ILE A 233 28.12 23.00 -4.10
CA ILE A 233 27.72 22.35 -5.36
C ILE A 233 28.68 21.20 -5.76
N GLU A 234 29.96 21.30 -5.42
CA GLU A 234 30.97 20.24 -5.61
C GLU A 234 30.61 19.01 -4.75
N ASN A 235 30.19 19.23 -3.51
CA ASN A 235 29.72 18.18 -2.61
C ASN A 235 28.43 17.52 -3.12
N VAL A 236 27.54 18.25 -3.82
CA VAL A 236 26.39 17.66 -4.52
C VAL A 236 26.85 16.72 -5.62
N TRP A 237 27.79 17.14 -6.48
CA TRP A 237 28.28 16.29 -7.58
C TRP A 237 28.97 15.02 -7.09
N GLN A 238 29.84 15.13 -6.07
CA GLN A 238 30.48 13.96 -5.45
C GLN A 238 29.43 13.03 -4.81
N SER A 239 28.42 13.59 -4.14
CA SER A 239 27.33 12.81 -3.52
C SER A 239 26.45 12.10 -4.56
N LEU A 240 26.13 12.75 -5.68
CA LEU A 240 25.37 12.12 -6.78
C LEU A 240 26.12 10.95 -7.39
N GLU A 241 27.43 11.09 -7.61
CA GLU A 241 28.24 10.01 -8.19
C GLU A 241 28.39 8.85 -7.19
N PHE A 242 28.62 9.13 -5.90
CA PHE A 242 28.60 8.12 -4.84
C PHE A 242 27.25 7.37 -4.76
N LEU A 243 26.12 8.08 -4.83
CA LEU A 243 24.78 7.46 -4.81
C LEU A 243 24.53 6.61 -6.07
N LYS A 244 25.03 7.04 -7.23
CA LYS A 244 24.96 6.29 -8.50
C LYS A 244 25.80 5.00 -8.41
N ASP A 245 27.02 5.08 -7.91
CA ASP A 245 27.95 3.94 -7.86
C ASP A 245 27.54 2.91 -6.80
N GLN A 246 27.00 3.35 -5.66
CA GLN A 246 26.30 2.47 -4.70
C GLN A 246 24.94 1.96 -5.22
N LYS A 247 24.50 2.42 -6.41
CA LYS A 247 23.23 2.09 -7.07
C LYS A 247 22.00 2.54 -6.28
N VAL A 248 22.14 3.48 -5.35
CA VAL A 248 21.05 4.08 -4.56
C VAL A 248 20.12 4.93 -5.43
N VAL A 249 20.67 5.62 -6.44
CA VAL A 249 19.91 6.36 -7.47
C VAL A 249 20.23 5.85 -8.87
N ILE A 250 19.40 6.23 -9.85
CA ILE A 250 19.69 6.09 -11.28
C ILE A 250 19.77 7.49 -11.88
N ARG A 251 20.74 7.72 -12.78
CA ARG A 251 20.97 9.03 -13.43
C ARG A 251 20.89 8.87 -14.95
N GLU A 252 19.92 9.53 -15.58
CA GLU A 252 19.71 9.54 -17.03
C GLU A 252 19.84 10.98 -17.54
N LYS A 253 20.97 11.29 -18.19
CA LYS A 253 21.38 12.68 -18.52
C LYS A 253 21.47 13.53 -17.22
N LYS A 254 20.63 14.57 -17.08
CA LYS A 254 20.50 15.39 -15.86
C LYS A 254 19.46 14.86 -14.86
N ARG A 255 18.64 13.88 -15.21
CA ARG A 255 17.54 13.41 -14.36
C ARG A 255 18.05 12.41 -13.33
N VAL A 256 17.72 12.63 -12.06
CA VAL A 256 18.07 11.77 -10.92
C VAL A 256 16.81 11.09 -10.41
N PHE A 257 16.79 9.76 -10.44
CA PHE A 257 15.65 8.92 -10.09
C PHE A 257 15.91 8.07 -8.85
N LEU A 258 14.85 7.84 -8.08
CA LEU A 258 14.77 6.68 -7.19
C LEU A 258 14.63 5.41 -8.06
N PRO A 259 15.40 4.32 -7.83
CA PRO A 259 15.44 3.18 -8.73
C PRO A 259 14.10 2.47 -8.96
N HIS A 260 13.20 2.54 -7.97
CA HIS A 260 11.84 1.99 -8.09
C HIS A 260 10.93 2.86 -8.97
N LEU A 261 11.06 4.19 -8.92
CA LEU A 261 10.29 5.11 -9.79
C LEU A 261 10.77 5.00 -11.25
N TYR A 262 12.09 4.96 -11.48
CA TYR A 262 12.66 4.69 -12.80
C TYR A 262 12.19 3.35 -13.37
N LYS A 263 12.23 2.28 -12.56
CA LYS A 263 11.71 0.98 -13.00
C LYS A 263 10.23 1.07 -13.35
N SER A 264 9.39 1.64 -12.49
CA SER A 264 7.95 1.79 -12.79
C SER A 264 7.69 2.58 -14.06
N GLU A 265 8.43 3.66 -14.34
CA GLU A 265 8.27 4.44 -15.57
C GLU A 265 8.67 3.63 -16.82
N LYS A 266 9.82 2.96 -16.81
CA LYS A 266 10.26 2.12 -17.94
C LYS A 266 9.36 0.88 -18.12
N ASP A 267 8.93 0.24 -17.04
CA ASP A 267 7.99 -0.90 -17.06
C ASP A 267 6.65 -0.47 -17.65
N ILE A 268 6.07 0.67 -17.22
CA ILE A 268 4.81 1.20 -17.78
C ILE A 268 4.96 1.50 -19.28
N ALA A 269 6.04 2.17 -19.68
CA ALA A 269 6.30 2.45 -21.08
C ALA A 269 6.46 1.18 -21.93
N MET A 270 7.13 0.15 -21.39
CA MET A 270 7.30 -1.16 -22.02
C MET A 270 5.96 -1.90 -22.17
N TYR A 271 5.13 -1.98 -21.12
CA TYR A 271 3.84 -2.67 -21.20
C TYR A 271 2.85 -1.95 -22.11
N VAL A 272 2.80 -0.61 -22.08
CA VAL A 272 1.94 0.17 -23.00
C VAL A 272 2.42 0.03 -24.44
N GLY A 273 3.74 0.09 -24.70
CA GLY A 273 4.30 -0.12 -26.03
C GLY A 273 4.06 -1.53 -26.56
N GLY A 274 4.17 -2.55 -25.70
CA GLY A 274 3.85 -3.94 -26.04
C GLY A 274 2.38 -4.13 -26.41
N LEU A 275 1.45 -3.61 -25.61
CA LEU A 275 0.01 -3.65 -25.91
C LEU A 275 -0.33 -2.92 -27.22
N LEU A 276 0.28 -1.76 -27.48
CA LEU A 276 0.08 -1.03 -28.74
C LEU A 276 0.71 -1.69 -29.97
N SER A 277 1.57 -2.70 -29.77
CA SER A 277 2.19 -3.49 -30.84
C SER A 277 1.44 -4.80 -31.13
N ASP A 278 0.44 -5.15 -30.32
CA ASP A 278 -0.35 -6.37 -30.47
C ASP A 278 -1.54 -6.15 -31.42
N CYS A 279 -1.42 -6.70 -32.63
CA CYS A 279 -2.46 -6.61 -33.67
C CYS A 279 -3.66 -7.54 -33.44
N SER A 280 -3.72 -8.31 -32.35
CA SER A 280 -4.83 -9.26 -32.09
C SER A 280 -6.11 -8.60 -31.53
N TRP A 281 -6.07 -7.31 -31.22
CA TRP A 281 -7.25 -6.58 -30.73
C TRP A 281 -8.11 -6.03 -31.87
N LYS A 282 -9.29 -6.63 -32.04
CA LYS A 282 -10.41 -6.05 -32.79
C LYS A 282 -11.72 -6.46 -32.13
N LEU A 283 -12.61 -5.49 -31.90
CA LEU A 283 -14.03 -5.74 -31.60
C LEU A 283 -14.83 -5.47 -32.88
N ASP A 284 -15.50 -6.49 -33.42
CA ASP A 284 -16.26 -6.35 -34.67
C ASP A 284 -17.68 -5.84 -34.36
N VAL A 285 -17.88 -4.53 -34.52
CA VAL A 285 -19.06 -3.81 -34.01
C VAL A 285 -19.46 -2.64 -34.91
N ASP A 286 -20.75 -2.55 -35.26
CA ASP A 286 -21.30 -1.37 -35.94
C ASP A 286 -21.60 -0.24 -34.93
N VAL A 287 -20.64 0.68 -34.80
CA VAL A 287 -20.71 1.84 -33.90
C VAL A 287 -21.94 2.71 -34.14
N ARG A 288 -22.39 2.87 -35.39
CA ARG A 288 -23.51 3.75 -35.75
C ARG A 288 -24.85 3.14 -35.34
N LYS A 289 -24.99 1.81 -35.43
CA LYS A 289 -26.17 1.10 -34.91
C LYS A 289 -26.31 1.26 -33.39
N ILE A 290 -25.22 1.22 -32.62
CA ILE A 290 -25.28 1.34 -31.14
C ILE A 290 -25.80 2.71 -30.71
N LEU A 291 -25.26 3.79 -31.27
CA LEU A 291 -25.61 5.15 -30.85
C LEU A 291 -27.07 5.45 -31.21
N ASN A 292 -27.48 5.16 -32.46
CA ASN A 292 -28.87 5.33 -32.91
C ASN A 292 -29.88 4.54 -32.05
N ALA A 293 -29.54 3.31 -31.64
CA ALA A 293 -30.41 2.46 -30.82
C ALA A 293 -30.56 2.94 -29.35
N PHE A 294 -29.72 3.88 -28.90
CA PHE A 294 -29.75 4.43 -27.53
C PHE A 294 -30.42 5.80 -27.42
N GLU A 295 -30.61 6.53 -28.53
CA GLU A 295 -31.25 7.85 -28.54
C GLU A 295 -32.79 7.78 -28.63
N THR A 296 -33.35 6.68 -29.13
CA THR A 296 -34.80 6.43 -29.08
C THR A 296 -35.25 6.03 -27.66
N PRO A 297 -36.12 6.80 -26.98
CA PRO A 297 -36.70 6.38 -25.71
C PRO A 297 -37.68 5.23 -25.98
N ARG A 298 -37.45 4.05 -25.38
CA ARG A 298 -38.52 3.06 -25.25
C ARG A 298 -39.46 3.53 -24.15
N GLU A 299 -40.67 3.91 -24.53
CA GLU A 299 -41.77 4.13 -23.59
C GLU A 299 -41.97 2.84 -22.77
N MET A 300 -41.82 2.92 -21.45
CA MET A 300 -42.08 1.79 -20.57
C MET A 300 -43.59 1.74 -20.30
N VAL A 301 -44.24 0.69 -20.80
CA VAL A 301 -45.64 0.41 -20.49
C VAL A 301 -45.79 0.23 -18.97
N ASP A 302 -46.69 1.02 -18.40
CA ASP A 302 -47.01 1.01 -16.98
C ASP A 302 -47.56 -0.36 -16.56
N ASN A 303 -46.99 -0.96 -15.51
CA ASN A 303 -47.55 -2.15 -14.88
C ASN A 303 -47.54 -1.96 -13.36
N LYS A 304 -48.64 -1.44 -12.82
CA LYS A 304 -48.86 -1.23 -11.39
C LYS A 304 -48.96 -2.56 -10.66
N MET A 305 -48.23 -2.69 -9.55
CA MET A 305 -48.73 -3.43 -8.39
C MET A 305 -48.24 -2.79 -7.09
N ASN A 306 -49.10 -2.80 -6.07
CA ASN A 306 -48.94 -1.92 -4.89
C ASN A 306 -48.16 -2.57 -3.75
N VAL A 307 -47.43 -1.76 -3.00
CA VAL A 307 -47.28 -1.92 -1.54
C VAL A 307 -47.60 -0.57 -0.89
N THR A 308 -48.38 -0.59 0.20
CA THR A 308 -49.07 0.57 0.77
C THR A 308 -48.46 0.94 2.13
N GLN A 309 -48.58 2.23 2.52
CA GLN A 309 -48.44 2.74 3.90
C GLN A 309 -47.03 2.65 4.56
N ALA A 310 -46.61 3.57 5.45
CA ALA A 310 -47.26 4.78 5.96
C ALA A 310 -46.21 5.81 6.45
N CYS A 311 -46.50 7.12 6.32
CA CYS A 311 -46.54 8.04 7.47
C CYS A 311 -47.15 9.41 7.08
N GLU A 312 -48.38 9.67 7.52
CA GLU A 312 -48.93 11.02 7.80
C GLU A 312 -48.77 11.24 9.34
N MET A 313 -48.99 12.38 10.03
CA MET A 313 -49.42 13.78 9.78
C MET A 313 -48.40 14.72 10.51
N GLU A 314 -48.49 16.05 10.67
CA GLU A 314 -49.44 17.16 10.37
C GLU A 314 -48.66 18.28 9.59
N HIS A 315 -49.17 19.37 9.00
CA HIS A 315 -50.28 20.31 9.25
C HIS A 315 -50.03 21.37 10.38
N LEU A 316 -50.33 22.67 10.28
CA LEU A 316 -50.63 23.59 9.14
C LEU A 316 -49.57 24.74 9.16
N LYS A 317 -49.75 26.07 8.91
CA LYS A 317 -50.81 27.00 8.45
C LYS A 317 -50.07 28.28 7.93
N LYS A 318 -49.95 28.53 6.62
CA LYS A 318 -50.84 29.30 5.71
C LYS A 318 -50.81 30.85 5.86
N ASN A 319 -50.58 31.54 4.73
CA ASN A 319 -50.85 32.96 4.36
C ASN A 319 -49.64 33.92 4.19
N ASN A 320 -49.65 34.60 3.03
CA ASN A 320 -48.88 35.77 2.56
C ASN A 320 -49.60 37.09 2.99
N PRO A 321 -49.18 38.36 2.66
CA PRO A 321 -48.34 38.81 1.52
C PRO A 321 -47.34 39.99 1.76
N ASP A 322 -46.81 40.53 0.64
CA ASP A 322 -46.23 41.88 0.41
C ASP A 322 -44.84 42.24 1.03
N SER A 323 -43.89 42.92 0.37
CA SER A 323 -43.93 43.73 -0.88
C SER A 323 -42.52 43.99 -1.50
N HIS A 324 -42.49 44.37 -2.81
CA HIS A 324 -41.49 45.19 -3.56
C HIS A 324 -39.96 44.85 -3.56
N ASN A 325 -39.18 45.05 -4.63
CA ASN A 325 -39.44 45.52 -6.01
C ASN A 325 -38.33 45.12 -7.02
N CYS A 326 -38.66 45.10 -8.32
CA CYS A 326 -37.88 45.43 -9.56
C CYS A 326 -36.40 44.98 -9.76
N GLU A 327 -35.86 44.78 -10.98
CA GLU A 327 -36.36 44.93 -12.37
C GLU A 327 -35.60 43.88 -13.24
N ASN A 328 -36.27 43.05 -14.03
CA ASN A 328 -36.62 43.23 -15.46
C ASN A 328 -35.42 43.44 -16.43
N HIS A 329 -35.22 42.48 -17.35
CA HIS A 329 -35.62 42.68 -18.74
C HIS A 329 -35.64 41.39 -19.59
N PHE A 330 -36.80 41.08 -20.17
CA PHE A 330 -36.91 40.28 -21.40
C PHE A 330 -36.81 41.23 -22.63
N PRO A 331 -36.72 40.67 -23.85
CA PRO A 331 -37.97 40.49 -24.59
C PRO A 331 -38.14 39.09 -25.20
N GLU A 332 -39.34 38.55 -25.09
CA GLU A 332 -39.83 37.51 -25.99
C GLU A 332 -40.05 38.08 -27.40
N ASN A 333 -40.09 37.22 -28.42
CA ASN A 333 -40.80 37.53 -29.66
C ASN A 333 -41.55 36.31 -30.18
N LYS A 334 -42.69 36.54 -30.84
CA LYS A 334 -43.81 35.58 -30.82
C LYS A 334 -43.71 34.41 -31.82
N VAL A 335 -44.21 33.28 -31.32
CA VAL A 335 -44.77 32.11 -32.01
C VAL A 335 -45.08 32.29 -33.51
N GLY A 336 -44.46 31.42 -34.32
CA GLY A 336 -45.00 30.96 -35.59
C GLY A 336 -45.15 29.45 -35.56
N SER A 337 -46.33 28.91 -35.89
CA SER A 337 -46.64 27.48 -35.80
C SER A 337 -46.98 26.90 -37.16
N THR A 338 -46.11 26.06 -37.72
CA THR A 338 -46.47 25.13 -38.81
C THR A 338 -45.51 23.94 -38.92
N SER A 339 -46.10 22.74 -39.08
CA SER A 339 -45.56 21.57 -39.79
C SER A 339 -44.06 21.25 -39.71
N GLY A 340 -43.71 20.33 -38.80
CA GLY A 340 -42.99 19.10 -39.15
C GLY A 340 -41.67 19.21 -39.92
N THR A 341 -40.56 19.14 -39.20
CA THR A 341 -39.37 18.40 -39.64
C THR A 341 -38.79 17.69 -38.42
N GLN A 342 -38.67 16.36 -38.48
CA GLN A 342 -37.91 15.62 -37.47
C GLN A 342 -36.43 15.96 -37.67
N SER A 343 -35.87 16.82 -36.80
CA SER A 343 -34.43 17.04 -36.75
C SER A 343 -33.76 15.76 -36.25
N LYS A 344 -33.38 14.91 -37.19
CA LYS A 344 -32.61 13.69 -36.98
C LYS A 344 -31.38 14.07 -36.12
N ALA A 345 -31.30 13.53 -34.90
CA ALA A 345 -30.24 13.89 -33.97
C ALA A 345 -28.87 13.62 -34.63
N GLU A 346 -28.04 14.65 -34.69
CA GLU A 346 -26.72 14.54 -35.31
C GLU A 346 -25.76 13.93 -34.29
N VAL A 347 -25.53 12.63 -34.42
CA VAL A 347 -24.75 11.82 -33.49
C VAL A 347 -23.35 12.41 -33.32
N ASP A 348 -23.02 12.76 -32.08
CA ASP A 348 -21.78 13.44 -31.69
C ASP A 348 -20.53 12.71 -32.22
N LEU A 349 -19.83 13.38 -33.14
CA LEU A 349 -18.70 12.83 -33.90
C LEU A 349 -17.51 12.44 -33.00
N ASP A 350 -17.30 13.12 -31.86
CA ASP A 350 -16.27 12.75 -30.89
C ASP A 350 -16.62 11.42 -30.20
N GLN A 351 -17.93 11.11 -30.03
CA GLN A 351 -18.40 9.87 -29.42
C GLN A 351 -18.29 8.70 -30.40
N VAL A 352 -18.64 8.91 -31.68
CA VAL A 352 -18.39 7.96 -32.78
C VAL A 352 -16.89 7.62 -32.85
N THR A 353 -16.04 8.65 -32.94
CA THR A 353 -14.59 8.50 -33.01
C THR A 353 -14.00 7.79 -31.78
N ALA A 354 -14.56 8.04 -30.59
CA ALA A 354 -14.17 7.33 -29.38
C ALA A 354 -14.52 5.84 -29.42
N MET A 355 -15.72 5.47 -29.89
CA MET A 355 -16.14 4.08 -30.01
C MET A 355 -15.35 3.31 -31.08
N GLU A 356 -15.13 3.90 -32.25
CA GLU A 356 -14.29 3.34 -33.32
C GLU A 356 -12.87 3.06 -32.80
N LYS A 357 -12.31 3.98 -31.98
CA LYS A 357 -11.00 3.79 -31.34
C LYS A 357 -10.98 2.67 -30.30
N ILE A 358 -11.99 2.54 -29.43
CA ILE A 358 -12.10 1.41 -28.49
C ILE A 358 -12.12 0.07 -29.26
N CYS A 359 -12.89 -0.01 -30.34
CA CYS A 359 -13.03 -1.24 -31.11
C CYS A 359 -11.75 -1.62 -31.88
N SER A 360 -10.88 -0.64 -32.18
CA SER A 360 -9.69 -0.81 -33.03
C SER A 360 -8.35 -0.73 -32.28
N ASN A 361 -8.31 -0.39 -30.99
CA ASN A 361 -7.06 -0.19 -30.23
C ASN A 361 -7.15 -0.83 -28.84
N PRO A 362 -6.19 -1.70 -28.42
CA PRO A 362 -6.22 -2.39 -27.12
C PRO A 362 -6.05 -1.44 -25.94
N VAL A 363 -5.50 -0.24 -26.16
CA VAL A 363 -5.39 0.83 -25.16
C VAL A 363 -5.98 2.11 -25.75
N THR A 364 -7.14 2.53 -25.24
CA THR A 364 -7.81 3.79 -25.64
C THR A 364 -7.98 4.71 -24.44
N ILE A 365 -7.54 5.97 -24.57
CA ILE A 365 -7.68 7.01 -23.54
C ILE A 365 -8.76 8.01 -23.99
N ILE A 366 -9.76 8.24 -23.15
CA ILE A 366 -10.89 9.15 -23.45
C ILE A 366 -10.87 10.32 -22.47
N SER A 367 -10.34 11.46 -22.90
CA SER A 367 -10.30 12.72 -22.15
C SER A 367 -11.52 13.60 -22.42
N GLY A 368 -11.93 14.42 -21.46
CA GLY A 368 -12.97 15.43 -21.65
C GLY A 368 -13.54 15.97 -20.34
N LYS A 369 -14.24 17.12 -20.38
CA LYS A 369 -14.80 17.80 -19.20
C LYS A 369 -15.93 17.00 -18.52
N GLY A 370 -16.50 17.53 -17.44
CA GLY A 370 -17.73 16.99 -16.85
C GLY A 370 -18.91 17.12 -17.83
N GLY A 371 -19.84 16.18 -17.83
CA GLY A 371 -21.03 16.19 -18.70
C GLY A 371 -20.84 15.52 -20.07
N CYS A 372 -19.65 15.52 -20.65
CA CYS A 372 -19.37 15.11 -22.05
C CYS A 372 -19.47 13.59 -22.34
N GLY A 373 -20.56 12.90 -22.02
CA GLY A 373 -20.92 11.54 -22.48
C GLY A 373 -20.04 10.36 -22.02
N LYS A 374 -18.74 10.52 -21.76
CA LYS A 374 -17.71 9.47 -21.64
C LYS A 374 -18.13 8.14 -21.01
N SER A 375 -18.68 8.18 -19.79
CA SER A 375 -19.09 6.96 -19.08
C SER A 375 -20.27 6.26 -19.76
N THR A 376 -21.20 7.04 -20.34
CA THR A 376 -22.35 6.53 -21.10
C THR A 376 -21.90 5.80 -22.36
N ILE A 377 -21.03 6.42 -23.17
CA ILE A 377 -20.48 5.85 -24.42
C ILE A 377 -19.93 4.44 -24.19
N VAL A 378 -19.00 4.32 -23.23
CA VAL A 378 -18.35 3.05 -22.90
C VAL A 378 -19.33 2.04 -22.28
N SER A 379 -20.31 2.52 -21.49
CA SER A 379 -21.38 1.65 -20.96
C SER A 379 -22.27 1.10 -22.07
N CYS A 380 -22.62 1.90 -23.08
CA CYS A 380 -23.48 1.47 -24.17
C CYS A 380 -22.79 0.46 -25.08
N LEU A 381 -21.51 0.67 -25.42
CA LEU A 381 -20.70 -0.30 -26.18
C LEU A 381 -20.68 -1.68 -25.49
N PHE A 382 -20.25 -1.74 -24.23
CA PHE A 382 -20.10 -3.01 -23.52
C PHE A 382 -21.44 -3.63 -23.08
N ARG A 383 -22.52 -2.85 -22.96
CA ARG A 383 -23.88 -3.39 -22.77
C ARG A 383 -24.42 -4.00 -24.06
N HIS A 384 -24.17 -3.38 -25.21
CA HIS A 384 -24.58 -3.92 -26.51
C HIS A 384 -23.83 -5.22 -26.84
N LEU A 385 -22.51 -5.25 -26.63
CA LEU A 385 -21.71 -6.48 -26.75
C LEU A 385 -22.27 -7.63 -25.90
N LYS A 386 -22.58 -7.37 -24.62
CA LYS A 386 -23.20 -8.38 -23.73
C LYS A 386 -24.65 -8.72 -24.06
N GLN A 387 -25.33 -7.92 -24.89
CA GLN A 387 -26.66 -8.23 -25.38
C GLN A 387 -26.59 -9.14 -26.61
N ILE A 388 -25.71 -8.84 -27.58
CA ILE A 388 -25.40 -9.74 -28.70
C ILE A 388 -24.91 -11.09 -28.17
N GLU A 389 -24.01 -11.11 -27.19
CA GLU A 389 -23.48 -12.34 -26.58
C GLU A 389 -24.61 -13.25 -26.05
N LYS A 390 -25.65 -12.67 -25.44
CA LYS A 390 -26.85 -13.37 -24.97
C LYS A 390 -27.82 -13.77 -26.06
N GLU A 391 -28.05 -12.91 -27.05
CA GLU A 391 -28.93 -13.20 -28.19
C GLU A 391 -28.35 -14.34 -29.04
N VAL A 392 -27.03 -14.38 -29.19
CA VAL A 392 -26.30 -15.49 -29.82
C VAL A 392 -26.30 -16.75 -28.94
N GLU A 393 -26.22 -16.64 -27.60
CA GLU A 393 -26.35 -17.80 -26.71
C GLU A 393 -27.77 -18.39 -26.75
N ALA A 394 -28.81 -17.54 -26.75
CA ALA A 394 -30.21 -17.95 -26.89
C ALA A 394 -30.44 -18.62 -28.26
N ALA A 395 -30.12 -17.95 -29.36
CA ALA A 395 -30.28 -18.51 -30.71
C ALA A 395 -29.43 -19.77 -30.96
N SER A 396 -28.35 -20.00 -30.20
CA SER A 396 -27.63 -21.29 -30.24
C SER A 396 -28.45 -22.41 -29.58
N LYS A 397 -29.12 -22.12 -28.46
CA LYS A 397 -29.96 -23.08 -27.73
C LYS A 397 -31.29 -23.34 -28.44
N ASP A 398 -31.94 -22.28 -28.91
CA ASP A 398 -33.17 -22.39 -29.71
C ASP A 398 -32.92 -23.31 -30.94
N PHE A 399 -31.74 -23.20 -31.58
CA PHE A 399 -31.33 -24.08 -32.69
C PHE A 399 -30.92 -25.51 -32.26
N GLU A 400 -30.36 -25.69 -31.06
CA GLU A 400 -30.09 -27.01 -30.48
C GLU A 400 -31.39 -27.71 -30.01
N GLU A 401 -32.42 -26.95 -29.63
CA GLU A 401 -33.75 -27.45 -29.23
C GLU A 401 -34.69 -27.72 -30.44
N ASP A 402 -34.61 -26.92 -31.52
CA ASP A 402 -35.35 -27.16 -32.79
C ASP A 402 -34.83 -28.39 -33.58
N LEU A 403 -33.66 -28.95 -33.22
CA LEU A 403 -33.02 -30.05 -33.95
C LEU A 403 -33.57 -31.46 -33.66
N ASP A 404 -34.56 -31.60 -32.77
CA ASP A 404 -35.18 -32.89 -32.38
C ASP A 404 -36.16 -33.44 -33.45
N ALA A 405 -35.84 -33.23 -34.74
CA ALA A 405 -36.79 -33.36 -35.86
C ALA A 405 -36.18 -33.84 -37.22
N SER A 406 -35.28 -34.83 -37.25
CA SER A 406 -35.29 -35.93 -38.25
C SER A 406 -34.08 -36.88 -38.15
N GLU A 407 -34.32 -38.20 -38.20
CA GLU A 407 -33.28 -39.24 -38.07
C GLU A 407 -32.54 -39.61 -39.38
N GLU A 408 -32.70 -38.85 -40.48
CA GLU A 408 -32.50 -39.38 -41.85
C GLU A 408 -31.24 -38.89 -42.61
N TRP A 409 -30.23 -38.33 -41.94
CA TRP A 409 -28.96 -37.91 -42.56
C TRP A 409 -27.68 -38.54 -41.97
N ASN A 410 -27.81 -39.58 -41.13
CA ASN A 410 -26.68 -40.29 -40.51
C ASN A 410 -26.05 -41.41 -41.38
N THR A 411 -25.80 -41.15 -42.67
CA THR A 411 -24.92 -42.01 -43.49
C THR A 411 -24.31 -41.28 -44.69
N PHE A 412 -23.02 -40.91 -44.60
CA PHE A 412 -21.97 -41.29 -45.57
C PHE A 412 -20.56 -40.88 -45.07
N ASP A 413 -19.53 -41.46 -45.69
CA ASP A 413 -18.16 -41.57 -45.16
C ASP A 413 -17.33 -40.29 -44.97
N HIS A 414 -16.45 -40.35 -43.96
CA HIS A 414 -15.09 -39.81 -43.83
C HIS A 414 -14.68 -38.41 -44.35
N HIS A 415 -13.81 -37.76 -43.56
CA HIS A 415 -13.12 -36.49 -43.83
C HIS A 415 -14.00 -35.22 -43.88
N TRP A 416 -14.46 -34.80 -42.71
CA TRP A 416 -14.73 -33.39 -42.44
C TRP A 416 -14.07 -32.92 -41.13
N GLU A 417 -12.73 -32.94 -41.11
CA GLU A 417 -11.97 -32.04 -40.24
C GLU A 417 -12.20 -30.60 -40.72
N SER A 418 -13.22 -29.93 -40.20
CA SER A 418 -13.35 -28.47 -40.34
C SER A 418 -13.52 -27.81 -38.97
N GLU A 419 -12.52 -27.02 -38.59
CA GLU A 419 -12.65 -25.56 -38.55
C GLU A 419 -14.02 -24.93 -38.20
N ASN A 420 -14.73 -25.47 -37.21
CA ASN A 420 -15.77 -24.74 -36.47
C ASN A 420 -15.49 -24.69 -34.97
N MET A 421 -14.21 -24.70 -34.60
CA MET A 421 -13.73 -24.06 -33.38
C MET A 421 -13.87 -22.53 -33.48
N TYR A 422 -15.12 -22.04 -33.60
CA TYR A 422 -15.46 -20.66 -33.25
C TYR A 422 -15.27 -20.52 -31.74
N THR A 423 -14.04 -20.22 -31.34
CA THR A 423 -13.67 -19.91 -29.96
C THR A 423 -14.35 -18.61 -29.55
N LYS A 424 -15.63 -18.71 -29.12
CA LYS A 424 -16.45 -17.62 -28.56
C LYS A 424 -15.72 -17.06 -27.33
N LYS A 425 -14.86 -16.06 -27.57
CA LYS A 425 -13.94 -15.45 -26.59
C LYS A 425 -14.73 -14.49 -25.70
N LEU A 426 -15.51 -15.06 -24.77
CA LEU A 426 -16.43 -14.38 -23.86
C LEU A 426 -15.85 -13.07 -23.31
N VAL A 427 -16.51 -11.95 -23.59
CA VAL A 427 -15.93 -10.61 -23.36
C VAL A 427 -16.16 -10.19 -21.90
N ASN A 428 -15.28 -10.70 -21.04
CA ASN A 428 -15.29 -10.44 -19.60
C ASN A 428 -14.88 -9.00 -19.24
N VAL A 429 -15.81 -8.06 -19.42
CA VAL A 429 -15.65 -6.64 -19.10
C VAL A 429 -15.62 -6.40 -17.59
N LEU A 430 -14.52 -5.83 -17.08
CA LEU A 430 -14.36 -5.38 -15.70
C LEU A 430 -14.29 -3.84 -15.62
N PHE A 431 -15.17 -3.24 -14.80
CA PHE A 431 -15.20 -1.80 -14.55
C PHE A 431 -14.37 -1.46 -13.29
N THR A 432 -13.40 -0.55 -13.42
CA THR A 432 -12.50 -0.19 -12.32
C THR A 432 -12.39 1.32 -12.12
N ALA A 433 -12.08 1.75 -10.89
CA ALA A 433 -11.82 3.14 -10.56
C ALA A 433 -10.75 3.29 -9.45
N PRO A 434 -10.03 4.43 -9.38
CA PRO A 434 -8.99 4.63 -8.36
C PRO A 434 -9.51 4.82 -6.93
N THR A 435 -10.81 5.09 -6.72
CA THR A 435 -11.41 5.28 -5.38
C THR A 435 -12.80 4.66 -5.29
N GLY A 436 -13.22 4.25 -4.08
CA GLY A 436 -14.54 3.66 -3.86
C GLY A 436 -15.72 4.57 -4.23
N ARG A 437 -15.58 5.90 -4.04
CA ARG A 437 -16.59 6.87 -4.48
C ARG A 437 -16.71 6.91 -6.02
N ALA A 438 -15.59 6.82 -6.73
CA ALA A 438 -15.60 6.77 -8.19
C ALA A 438 -16.10 5.41 -8.72
N ALA A 439 -15.81 4.30 -8.03
CA ALA A 439 -16.35 2.98 -8.37
C ALA A 439 -17.88 2.93 -8.18
N SER A 440 -18.40 3.46 -7.07
CA SER A 440 -19.84 3.54 -6.81
C SER A 440 -20.57 4.36 -7.88
N LEU A 441 -20.09 5.58 -8.19
CA LEU A 441 -20.63 6.43 -9.24
C LEU A 441 -20.52 5.81 -10.65
N LEU A 442 -19.50 4.98 -10.89
CA LEU A 442 -19.38 4.21 -12.14
C LEU A 442 -20.41 3.09 -12.20
N SER A 443 -20.65 2.38 -11.10
CA SER A 443 -21.65 1.32 -11.00
C SER A 443 -23.08 1.85 -11.19
N GLU A 444 -23.41 2.97 -10.54
CA GLU A 444 -24.67 3.69 -10.68
C GLU A 444 -24.97 4.05 -12.15
N LYS A 445 -23.97 4.58 -12.88
CA LYS A 445 -24.14 5.03 -14.28
C LYS A 445 -24.09 3.92 -15.32
N THR A 446 -23.32 2.86 -15.08
CA THR A 446 -23.26 1.68 -15.96
C THR A 446 -24.48 0.76 -15.78
N LYS A 447 -25.05 0.75 -14.56
CA LYS A 447 -25.91 -0.33 -14.03
C LYS A 447 -25.20 -1.70 -14.00
N LEU A 448 -23.88 -1.70 -13.81
CA LEU A 448 -23.02 -2.88 -13.77
C LEU A 448 -22.08 -2.82 -12.54
N PRO A 449 -21.58 -3.96 -12.01
CA PRO A 449 -20.66 -3.94 -10.87
C PRO A 449 -19.33 -3.27 -11.26
N ALA A 450 -18.84 -2.38 -10.40
CA ALA A 450 -17.57 -1.69 -10.57
C ALA A 450 -16.76 -1.68 -9.26
N TYR A 451 -15.44 -1.86 -9.38
CA TYR A 451 -14.54 -2.12 -8.25
C TYR A 451 -13.44 -1.06 -8.14
N THR A 452 -12.73 -1.02 -7.01
CA THR A 452 -11.51 -0.22 -6.92
C THR A 452 -10.32 -0.97 -7.53
N LEU A 453 -9.34 -0.24 -8.09
CA LEU A 453 -8.12 -0.83 -8.65
C LEU A 453 -7.40 -1.78 -7.67
N HIS A 454 -7.45 -1.48 -6.37
CA HIS A 454 -6.86 -2.31 -5.31
C HIS A 454 -7.58 -3.67 -5.10
N GLN A 455 -8.86 -3.77 -5.47
CA GLN A 455 -9.64 -5.01 -5.41
C GLN A 455 -9.47 -5.86 -6.67
N SER A 456 -9.22 -5.22 -7.84
CA SER A 456 -9.09 -5.90 -9.13
C SER A 456 -7.69 -6.47 -9.42
N SER A 457 -6.68 -6.22 -8.59
CA SER A 457 -5.26 -6.57 -8.83
C SER A 457 -4.92 -8.08 -8.88
N PHE A 458 -5.90 -8.96 -9.10
CA PHE A 458 -5.71 -10.42 -9.20
C PHE A 458 -6.29 -11.06 -10.47
N VAL A 459 -7.13 -10.38 -11.28
CA VAL A 459 -7.82 -11.00 -12.42
C VAL A 459 -8.12 -9.99 -13.55
N VAL A 460 -8.27 -10.52 -14.78
CA VAL A 460 -8.89 -9.94 -16.00
C VAL A 460 -7.95 -9.22 -16.99
N SER A 461 -8.10 -9.58 -18.28
CA SER A 461 -7.29 -9.09 -19.42
C SER A 461 -7.74 -7.75 -20.02
N CYS A 462 -8.75 -7.09 -19.44
CA CYS A 462 -9.31 -5.83 -19.92
C CYS A 462 -9.71 -4.93 -18.74
N CYS A 463 -9.02 -3.81 -18.56
CA CYS A 463 -9.30 -2.84 -17.50
C CYS A 463 -9.72 -1.50 -18.07
N LEU A 464 -11.00 -1.14 -17.93
CA LEU A 464 -11.43 0.24 -18.12
C LEU A 464 -11.02 1.07 -16.89
N VAL A 465 -10.17 2.09 -17.09
CA VAL A 465 -9.71 3.01 -16.05
C VAL A 465 -10.18 4.43 -16.36
N ILE A 466 -11.28 4.88 -15.73
CA ILE A 466 -11.79 6.24 -15.93
C ILE A 466 -11.04 7.22 -15.00
N ILE A 467 -9.97 7.82 -15.52
CA ILE A 467 -9.22 8.87 -14.82
C ILE A 467 -9.93 10.22 -14.98
N ARG A 468 -10.63 10.66 -13.93
CA ARG A 468 -11.13 12.04 -13.85
C ARG A 468 -9.99 12.98 -13.43
N ILE A 469 -9.23 13.47 -14.40
CA ILE A 469 -8.26 14.56 -14.18
C ILE A 469 -9.05 15.80 -13.71
N PRO A 470 -8.76 16.36 -12.51
CA PRO A 470 -9.29 17.66 -12.14
C PRO A 470 -8.59 18.73 -12.99
N ALA A 471 -9.36 19.62 -13.61
CA ALA A 471 -8.78 20.80 -14.22
C ALA A 471 -8.06 21.62 -13.14
N ARG A 472 -6.85 22.09 -13.43
CA ARG A 472 -6.28 23.21 -12.65
C ARG A 472 -7.25 24.38 -12.76
N ARG A 473 -7.46 25.05 -11.63
CA ARG A 473 -7.74 26.49 -11.66
C ARG A 473 -6.36 27.11 -11.65
N ASP A 474 -6.04 27.80 -12.74
CA ASP A 474 -4.94 28.75 -12.77
C ASP A 474 -5.37 30.05 -12.05
#